data_AF-A0A972WVH9-F1
#
_entry.id   AF-A0A972WVH9-F1
#
_cell.length_a   1.000
_cell.length_b   1.000
_cell.length_c   1.000
_cell.angle_alpha   90.00
_cell.angle_beta   90.00
_cell.angle_gamma   90.00
#
_symmetry.space_group_name_H-M   'P 1'
#
loop_
_entity.id
_entity.type
_entity.pdbx_description
1 polymer ?
#
loop_
_entity_poly.entity_id
_entity_poly.type
_entity_poly.pdbx_seq_one_letter_code
_entity_poly.pdbx_strand_id
1 'polypeptide(L)'
;GTQTSGILEVPGNLTAEQAKDMQNAFDSRHRGWSKAHKTAIVTGGAQYKATNVPNDQAQFLDSRRMAVEDVARAFNIPPHLLGLPGTNTYASVEQNNIAFVTHTLRPIAQKLEGALSSLLSQETGLEAAFVKISLDGLLRADMNSRTQSYSTLLQAGVYSINDVRALEDLRPIEDPSAETVRVPLANVNLAAADLSVMNQKVEMAQQLIQIGFEPEDVMAKLGLPAITHSGKDSVQLQADAITQS
;
A
#
# COMPACT_ATOMS: atom_id res chain seq x y z
N GLY A 1 -43.66 19.34 -16.75
CA GLY A 1 -43.09 19.40 -18.11
C GLY A 1 -44.12 18.88 -19.09
N THR A 2 -44.27 19.53 -20.25
CA THR A 2 -45.19 19.12 -21.33
C THR A 2 -44.61 17.92 -22.09
N GLN A 3 -44.74 16.73 -21.52
CA GLN A 3 -44.42 15.46 -22.20
C GLN A 3 -45.51 15.19 -23.24
N THR A 4 -45.23 15.44 -24.52
CA THR A 4 -46.12 15.04 -25.62
C THR A 4 -45.74 13.63 -26.07
N SER A 5 -46.67 12.68 -25.94
CA SER A 5 -46.41 11.27 -26.29
C SER A 5 -46.17 11.03 -27.79
N GLY A 6 -46.48 12.02 -28.64
CA GLY A 6 -46.14 12.04 -30.05
C GLY A 6 -46.61 13.34 -30.71
N ILE A 7 -46.02 13.67 -31.86
CA ILE A 7 -46.35 14.85 -32.65
C ILE A 7 -46.85 14.37 -34.02
N LEU A 8 -48.00 14.90 -34.45
CA LEU A 8 -48.52 14.71 -35.80
C LEU A 8 -48.07 15.89 -36.65
N GLU A 9 -47.16 15.64 -37.58
CA GLU A 9 -46.68 16.64 -38.53
C GLU A 9 -47.50 16.52 -39.81
N VAL A 10 -48.23 17.58 -40.18
CA VAL A 10 -49.03 17.63 -41.40
C VAL A 10 -48.41 18.65 -42.37
N PRO A 11 -48.08 18.27 -43.61
CA PRO A 11 -47.54 19.20 -44.59
C PRO A 11 -48.66 20.14 -45.12
N GLY A 12 -48.54 21.44 -44.86
CA GLY A 12 -49.44 22.49 -45.35
C GLY A 12 -50.04 23.38 -44.25
N ASN A 13 -50.71 24.48 -44.64
CA ASN A 13 -51.44 25.33 -43.69
C ASN A 13 -52.81 24.71 -43.39
N LEU A 14 -52.96 24.18 -42.17
CA LEU A 14 -54.25 23.77 -41.63
C LEU A 14 -54.98 24.96 -41.02
N THR A 15 -56.30 25.00 -41.15
CA THR A 15 -57.11 25.90 -40.32
C THR A 15 -57.17 25.37 -38.88
N ALA A 16 -57.41 26.25 -37.91
CA ALA A 16 -57.49 25.87 -36.49
C ALA A 16 -58.58 24.81 -36.22
N GLU A 17 -59.68 24.85 -36.99
CA GLU A 17 -60.75 23.86 -36.90
C GLU A 17 -60.31 22.49 -37.43
N GLN A 18 -59.65 22.44 -38.59
CA GLN A 18 -59.16 21.18 -39.18
C GLN A 18 -58.11 20.50 -38.31
N ALA A 19 -57.22 21.28 -37.69
CA ALA A 19 -56.23 20.75 -36.76
C ALA A 19 -56.90 20.13 -35.52
N LYS A 20 -57.93 20.78 -34.99
CA LYS A 20 -58.70 20.30 -33.83
C LYS A 20 -59.50 19.04 -34.15
N ASP A 21 -60.09 18.96 -35.33
CA ASP A 21 -60.83 17.78 -35.78
C ASP A 21 -59.91 16.58 -35.98
N MET A 22 -58.73 16.78 -36.56
CA MET A 22 -57.72 15.72 -36.70
C MET A 22 -57.21 15.25 -35.34
N GLN A 23 -56.96 16.16 -34.40
CA GLN A 23 -56.58 15.82 -33.04
C GLN A 23 -57.66 14.98 -32.35
N ASN A 24 -58.92 15.41 -32.42
CA ASN A 24 -60.05 14.69 -31.83
C ASN A 24 -60.25 13.31 -32.47
N ALA A 25 -60.10 13.20 -33.80
CA ALA A 25 -60.18 11.93 -34.51
C ALA A 25 -59.07 10.96 -34.09
N PHE A 26 -57.85 11.45 -33.94
CA PHE A 26 -56.71 10.66 -33.47
C PHE A 26 -56.89 10.21 -32.00
N ASP A 27 -57.25 11.15 -31.12
CA ASP A 27 -57.55 10.87 -29.71
C ASP A 27 -58.69 9.84 -29.58
N SER A 28 -59.77 9.97 -30.35
CA SER A 28 -60.90 9.03 -30.25
C SER A 28 -60.51 7.58 -30.57
N ARG A 29 -59.49 7.38 -31.43
CA ARG A 29 -59.03 6.07 -31.88
C ARG A 29 -57.92 5.48 -31.03
N HIS A 30 -57.13 6.31 -30.35
CA HIS A 30 -55.93 5.87 -29.63
C HIS A 30 -55.90 6.23 -28.14
N ARG A 31 -56.85 7.02 -27.64
CA ARG A 31 -56.98 7.35 -26.21
C ARG A 31 -57.65 6.21 -25.45
N GLY A 32 -56.95 5.72 -24.43
CA GLY A 32 -57.42 4.68 -23.51
C GLY A 32 -56.73 3.33 -23.70
N TRP A 33 -56.60 2.59 -22.61
CA TRP A 33 -55.83 1.33 -22.56
C TRP A 33 -56.35 0.25 -23.51
N SER A 34 -57.67 0.15 -23.72
CA SER A 34 -58.31 -0.80 -24.65
C SER A 34 -58.09 -0.48 -26.13
N LYS A 35 -57.53 0.70 -26.45
CA LYS A 35 -57.25 1.17 -27.81
C LYS A 35 -55.75 1.27 -28.09
N ALA A 36 -54.92 0.86 -27.13
CA ALA A 36 -53.48 0.70 -27.33
C ALA A 36 -53.22 -0.29 -28.48
N HIS A 37 -52.21 -0.01 -29.30
CA HIS A 37 -51.80 -0.83 -30.47
C HIS A 37 -52.76 -0.87 -31.66
N LYS A 38 -53.83 -0.06 -31.70
CA LYS A 38 -54.59 0.11 -32.95
C LYS A 38 -53.73 0.78 -34.02
N THR A 39 -53.82 0.30 -35.25
CA THR A 39 -53.11 0.88 -36.40
C THR A 39 -53.67 2.25 -36.72
N ALA A 40 -52.83 3.29 -36.65
CA ALA A 40 -53.18 4.63 -37.08
C ALA A 40 -52.98 4.75 -38.60
N ILE A 41 -54.00 5.23 -39.31
CA ILE A 41 -53.90 5.62 -40.71
C ILE A 41 -53.90 7.14 -40.74
N VAL A 42 -52.82 7.71 -41.26
CA VAL A 42 -52.65 9.16 -41.38
C VAL A 42 -52.75 9.53 -42.86
N THR A 43 -53.68 10.42 -43.20
CA THR A 43 -53.98 10.81 -44.59
C THR A 43 -53.34 12.16 -44.94
N GLY A 44 -53.06 12.42 -46.22
CA GLY A 44 -52.56 13.73 -46.67
C GLY A 44 -51.06 13.95 -46.45
N GLY A 45 -50.25 12.88 -46.38
CA GLY A 45 -48.79 12.98 -46.20
C GLY A 45 -48.34 13.30 -44.78
N ALA A 46 -49.28 13.32 -43.82
CA ALA A 46 -48.96 13.56 -42.43
C ALA A 46 -48.22 12.37 -41.79
N GLN A 47 -47.25 12.68 -40.95
CA GLN A 47 -46.37 11.72 -40.31
C GLN A 47 -46.50 11.79 -38.78
N TYR A 48 -46.62 10.62 -38.15
CA TYR A 48 -46.57 10.51 -36.70
C TYR A 48 -45.10 10.33 -36.28
N LYS A 49 -44.56 11.34 -35.58
CA LYS A 49 -43.26 11.24 -34.92
C LYS A 49 -43.50 10.91 -33.45
N ALA A 50 -43.15 9.69 -33.05
CA ALA A 50 -43.12 9.33 -31.66
C ALA A 50 -42.02 10.14 -30.96
N THR A 51 -42.38 10.98 -29.99
CA THR A 51 -41.42 11.72 -29.15
C THR A 51 -40.78 10.81 -28.10
N ASN A 52 -41.22 9.55 -28.01
CA ASN A 52 -40.75 8.60 -27.02
C ASN A 52 -39.29 8.25 -27.30
N VAL A 53 -38.39 8.95 -26.62
CA VAL A 53 -37.02 8.48 -26.43
C VAL A 53 -37.12 7.23 -25.57
N PRO A 54 -36.52 6.08 -25.94
CA PRO A 54 -36.43 4.88 -25.09
C PRO A 54 -35.47 5.09 -23.89
N ASN A 55 -35.52 6.27 -23.28
CA ASN A 55 -34.66 6.72 -22.19
C ASN A 55 -34.95 5.97 -20.88
N ASP A 56 -36.14 5.41 -20.72
CA ASP A 56 -36.52 4.67 -19.50
C ASP A 56 -35.64 3.43 -19.29
N GLN A 57 -35.31 2.69 -20.35
CA GLN A 57 -34.50 1.48 -20.19
C GLN A 57 -33.05 1.81 -19.83
N ALA A 58 -32.49 2.87 -20.42
CA ALA A 58 -31.14 3.34 -20.10
C ALA A 58 -31.07 3.94 -18.68
N GLN A 59 -32.03 4.80 -18.30
CA GLN A 59 -32.09 5.37 -16.95
C GLN A 59 -32.35 4.32 -15.87
N PHE A 60 -33.15 3.28 -16.17
CA PHE A 60 -33.35 2.18 -15.24
C PHE A 60 -32.08 1.36 -15.01
N LEU A 61 -31.29 1.11 -16.07
CA LEU A 61 -29.99 0.47 -15.95
C LEU A 61 -29.00 1.31 -15.14
N ASP A 62 -28.96 2.62 -15.38
CA ASP A 62 -28.04 3.53 -14.68
C ASP A 62 -28.41 3.71 -13.20
N SER A 63 -29.70 3.85 -12.88
CA SER A 63 -30.17 3.87 -11.48
C SER A 63 -29.85 2.58 -10.74
N ARG A 64 -29.95 1.42 -11.41
CA ARG A 64 -29.56 0.13 -10.82
C ARG A 64 -28.05 0.05 -10.57
N ARG A 65 -27.22 0.60 -11.46
CA ARG A 65 -25.76 0.68 -11.26
C ARG A 65 -25.42 1.59 -10.08
N MET A 66 -26.04 2.76 -10.00
CA MET A 66 -25.83 3.69 -8.90
C MET A 66 -26.23 3.07 -7.55
N ALA A 67 -27.31 2.29 -7.50
CA ALA A 67 -27.69 1.55 -6.30
C ALA A 67 -26.63 0.51 -5.88
N VAL A 68 -26.00 -0.19 -6.85
CA VAL A 68 -24.90 -1.12 -6.55
C VAL A 68 -23.67 -0.36 -6.02
N GLU A 69 -23.35 0.80 -6.60
CA GLU A 69 -22.25 1.65 -6.13
C GLU A 69 -22.51 2.21 -4.72
N ASP A 70 -23.75 2.57 -4.39
CA ASP A 70 -24.10 3.04 -3.05
C ASP A 70 -23.92 1.93 -1.98
N VAL A 71 -24.29 0.69 -2.30
CA VAL A 71 -24.03 -0.46 -1.43
C VAL A 71 -22.51 -0.69 -1.31
N ALA A 72 -21.77 -0.61 -2.41
CA ALA A 72 -20.32 -0.77 -2.41
C ALA A 72 -19.63 0.26 -1.49
N ARG A 73 -20.08 1.52 -1.57
CA ARG A 73 -19.61 2.62 -0.71
C ARG A 73 -19.90 2.37 0.77
N ALA A 74 -21.08 1.84 1.12
CA ALA A 74 -21.42 1.53 2.50
C ALA A 74 -20.47 0.50 3.14
N PHE A 75 -19.95 -0.44 2.34
CA PHE A 75 -18.98 -1.45 2.79
C PHE A 75 -17.52 -1.10 2.49
N ASN A 76 -17.24 0.11 1.96
CA ASN A 76 -15.93 0.54 1.48
C ASN A 76 -15.32 -0.36 0.37
N ILE A 77 -16.13 -1.14 -0.33
CA ILE A 77 -15.66 -2.06 -1.38
C ILE A 77 -15.49 -1.28 -2.69
N PRO A 78 -14.30 -1.31 -3.31
CA PRO A 78 -14.09 -0.66 -4.59
C PRO A 78 -14.94 -1.27 -5.74
N PRO A 79 -15.47 -0.45 -6.67
CA PRO A 79 -16.38 -0.91 -7.72
C PRO A 79 -15.73 -1.85 -8.75
N HIS A 80 -14.40 -1.81 -8.91
CA HIS A 80 -13.67 -2.70 -9.81
C HIS A 80 -13.78 -4.17 -9.43
N LEU A 81 -13.91 -4.49 -8.13
CA LEU A 81 -14.11 -5.86 -7.64
C LEU A 81 -15.52 -6.38 -7.91
N LEU A 82 -16.48 -5.47 -8.15
CA LEU A 82 -17.88 -5.79 -8.43
C LEU A 82 -18.16 -6.00 -9.92
N GLY A 83 -17.14 -5.88 -10.78
CA GLY A 83 -17.28 -6.09 -12.22
C GLY A 83 -18.11 -5.03 -12.94
N LEU A 84 -18.22 -3.83 -12.35
CA LEU A 84 -18.94 -2.71 -12.98
C LEU A 84 -18.18 -2.20 -14.21
N PRO A 85 -18.83 -2.08 -15.38
CA PRO A 85 -18.18 -1.60 -16.60
C PRO A 85 -17.83 -0.11 -16.49
N GLY A 86 -16.57 0.26 -16.77
CA GLY A 86 -16.14 1.66 -16.93
C GLY A 86 -14.91 2.12 -16.13
N THR A 87 -14.34 1.29 -15.24
CA THR A 87 -13.33 1.76 -14.27
C THR A 87 -11.98 1.03 -14.30
N ASN A 88 -11.78 0.04 -15.18
CA ASN A 88 -10.59 -0.80 -15.12
C ASN A 88 -9.55 -0.44 -16.19
N THR A 89 -8.69 0.52 -15.86
CA THR A 89 -7.38 0.68 -16.54
C THR A 89 -6.38 -0.25 -15.87
N TYR A 90 -5.72 -1.14 -16.62
CA TYR A 90 -4.83 -2.19 -16.09
C TYR A 90 -3.72 -1.68 -15.15
N ALA A 91 -3.15 -0.50 -15.40
CA ALA A 91 -2.13 0.12 -14.53
C ALA A 91 -2.66 0.56 -13.15
N SER A 92 -3.98 0.67 -12.99
CA SER A 92 -4.63 1.04 -11.73
C SER A 92 -4.97 -0.18 -10.87
N VAL A 93 -4.85 -1.41 -11.37
CA VAL A 93 -5.37 -2.61 -10.67
C VAL A 93 -4.57 -2.90 -9.40
N GLU A 94 -3.24 -2.74 -9.43
CA GLU A 94 -2.40 -2.93 -8.24
C GLU A 94 -2.69 -1.86 -7.18
N GLN A 95 -2.74 -0.59 -7.58
CA GLN A 95 -3.10 0.49 -6.66
C GLN A 95 -4.52 0.34 -6.09
N ASN A 96 -5.46 -0.14 -6.91
CA ASN A 96 -6.83 -0.40 -6.49
C ASN A 96 -6.92 -1.59 -5.52
N ASN A 97 -6.10 -2.64 -5.71
CA ASN A 97 -5.97 -3.74 -4.77
C ASN A 97 -5.35 -3.27 -3.44
N ILE A 98 -4.33 -2.42 -3.49
CA ILE A 98 -3.74 -1.82 -2.28
C ILE A 98 -4.78 -0.98 -1.53
N ALA A 99 -5.56 -0.17 -2.24
CA ALA A 99 -6.64 0.62 -1.66
C ALA A 99 -7.71 -0.28 -0.99
N PHE A 100 -8.08 -1.40 -1.62
CA PHE A 100 -8.99 -2.38 -1.05
C PHE A 100 -8.47 -2.97 0.26
N VAL A 101 -7.21 -3.44 0.27
CA VAL A 101 -6.57 -4.01 1.46
C VAL A 101 -6.50 -2.97 2.57
N THR A 102 -6.13 -1.73 2.24
CA THR A 102 -5.90 -0.65 3.22
C THR A 102 -7.20 -0.14 3.83
N HIS A 103 -8.22 0.12 3.01
CA HIS A 103 -9.45 0.78 3.49
C HIS A 103 -10.55 -0.20 3.90
N THR A 104 -10.55 -1.43 3.40
CA THR A 104 -11.60 -2.43 3.70
C THR A 104 -11.11 -3.51 4.64
N LEU A 105 -10.03 -4.22 4.27
CA LEU A 105 -9.60 -5.41 4.99
C LEU A 105 -8.84 -5.09 6.28
N ARG A 106 -7.91 -4.12 6.25
CA ARG A 106 -7.07 -3.75 7.40
C ARG A 106 -7.90 -3.38 8.64
N PRO A 107 -8.95 -2.55 8.55
CA PRO A 107 -9.76 -2.22 9.73
C PRO A 107 -10.55 -3.42 10.28
N ILE A 108 -10.99 -4.34 9.43
CA ILE A 108 -11.72 -5.55 9.84
C ILE A 108 -10.75 -6.53 10.52
N ALA A 109 -9.58 -6.75 9.91
CA ALA A 109 -8.53 -7.59 10.46
C ALA A 109 -8.08 -7.07 11.84
N GLN A 110 -7.80 -5.77 11.98
CA GLN A 110 -7.39 -5.19 13.26
C GLN A 110 -8.45 -5.36 14.37
N LYS A 111 -9.74 -5.25 14.03
CA LYS A 111 -10.83 -5.51 15.00
C LYS A 111 -10.83 -6.97 15.47
N LEU A 112 -10.63 -7.90 14.54
CA LEU A 112 -10.55 -9.34 14.86
C LEU A 112 -9.29 -9.66 15.67
N GLU A 113 -8.13 -9.12 15.28
CA GLU A 113 -6.86 -9.27 16.00
C GLU A 113 -6.98 -8.78 17.44
N GLY A 114 -7.54 -7.60 17.67
CA GLY A 114 -7.72 -7.06 19.02
C GLY A 114 -8.68 -7.91 19.86
N ALA A 115 -9.80 -8.33 19.29
CA ALA A 115 -10.78 -9.16 19.99
C ALA A 115 -10.19 -10.54 20.34
N LEU A 116 -9.53 -11.20 19.39
CA LEU A 116 -8.94 -12.52 19.61
C LEU A 116 -7.72 -12.47 20.53
N SER A 117 -6.86 -11.45 20.41
CA SER A 117 -5.69 -11.30 21.28
C SER A 117 -6.09 -11.08 22.74
N SER A 118 -7.15 -10.29 22.99
CA SER A 118 -7.65 -10.05 24.36
C SER A 118 -8.31 -11.25 25.01
N LEU A 119 -8.80 -12.22 24.22
CA LEU A 119 -9.27 -13.51 24.72
C LEU A 119 -8.08 -14.43 25.05
N LEU A 120 -7.04 -14.41 24.23
CA LEU A 120 -5.85 -15.25 24.39
C LEU A 120 -5.04 -14.86 25.63
N SER A 121 -4.96 -13.56 25.94
CA SER A 121 -4.28 -13.06 27.13
C SER A 121 -4.96 -13.43 28.46
N GLN A 122 -6.20 -13.96 28.43
CA GLN A 122 -6.91 -14.41 29.63
C GLN A 122 -6.52 -15.83 30.05
N GLU A 123 -5.87 -16.61 29.18
CA GLU A 123 -5.34 -17.92 29.54
C GLU A 123 -3.96 -17.82 30.21
N THR A 124 -3.78 -18.60 31.28
CA THR A 124 -2.52 -18.69 32.02
C THR A 124 -1.40 -19.21 31.13
N GLY A 125 -0.30 -18.45 31.02
CA GLY A 125 0.89 -18.81 30.22
C GLY A 125 0.97 -18.12 28.85
N LEU A 126 -0.04 -17.34 28.47
CA LEU A 126 -0.14 -16.64 27.17
C LEU A 126 -0.29 -15.12 27.31
N GLU A 127 0.09 -14.54 28.47
CA GLU A 127 -0.02 -13.10 28.73
C GLU A 127 0.70 -12.20 27.70
N ALA A 128 1.75 -12.72 27.06
CA ALA A 128 2.50 -12.03 26.01
C ALA A 128 2.13 -12.46 24.58
N ALA A 129 1.16 -13.36 24.41
CA ALA A 129 0.76 -13.86 23.09
C ALA A 129 -0.27 -12.94 22.43
N PHE A 130 -0.13 -12.73 21.12
CA PHE A 130 -1.07 -11.96 20.31
C PHE A 130 -1.40 -12.67 19.01
N VAL A 131 -2.58 -12.40 18.46
CA VAL A 131 -3.01 -12.89 17.15
C VAL A 131 -2.75 -11.81 16.12
N LYS A 132 -1.99 -12.17 15.08
CA LYS A 132 -1.74 -11.32 13.90
C LYS A 132 -2.27 -12.02 12.66
N ILE A 133 -3.11 -11.33 11.91
CA ILE A 133 -3.64 -11.75 10.60
C ILE A 133 -2.78 -11.08 9.54
N SER A 134 -1.86 -11.83 8.92
CA SER A 134 -1.05 -11.30 7.83
C SER A 134 -1.90 -11.07 6.58
N LEU A 135 -1.98 -9.81 6.14
CA LEU A 135 -2.54 -9.40 4.85
C LEU A 135 -1.47 -9.30 3.76
N ASP A 136 -0.20 -9.58 4.11
CA ASP A 136 0.95 -9.43 3.22
C ASP A 136 0.92 -10.41 2.05
N GLY A 137 0.20 -11.54 2.20
CA GLY A 137 -0.07 -12.46 1.09
C GLY A 137 -0.84 -11.84 -0.06
N LEU A 138 -1.72 -10.86 0.21
CA LEU A 138 -2.47 -10.11 -0.81
C LEU A 138 -1.63 -9.00 -1.44
N LEU A 139 -0.70 -8.42 -0.67
CA LEU A 139 0.28 -7.42 -1.12
C LEU A 139 1.51 -8.05 -1.78
N ARG A 140 1.60 -9.39 -1.82
CA ARG A 140 2.75 -10.15 -2.33
C ARG A 140 3.03 -9.92 -3.82
N ALA A 141 2.11 -9.30 -4.56
CA ALA A 141 2.32 -8.93 -5.95
C ALA A 141 3.48 -7.91 -6.13
N ASP A 142 3.85 -7.14 -5.10
CA ASP A 142 4.93 -6.15 -5.16
C ASP A 142 6.13 -6.50 -4.25
N MET A 143 6.66 -7.71 -4.39
CA MET A 143 7.90 -8.11 -3.70
C MET A 143 9.08 -7.20 -4.05
N ASN A 144 9.07 -6.59 -5.24
CA ASN A 144 10.13 -5.72 -5.70
C ASN A 144 10.18 -4.42 -4.89
N SER A 145 9.08 -3.66 -4.77
CA SER A 145 9.10 -2.43 -3.97
C SER A 145 9.32 -2.71 -2.49
N ARG A 146 8.79 -3.84 -1.98
CA ARG A 146 9.01 -4.24 -0.59
C ARG A 146 10.49 -4.55 -0.31
N THR A 147 11.12 -5.37 -1.15
CA THR A 147 12.56 -5.68 -1.03
C THR A 147 13.41 -4.42 -1.22
N GLN A 148 13.04 -3.55 -2.15
CA GLN A 148 13.71 -2.27 -2.36
C GLN A 148 13.60 -1.35 -1.15
N SER A 149 12.44 -1.31 -0.49
CA SER A 149 12.24 -0.52 0.73
C SER A 149 13.11 -1.04 1.88
N TYR A 150 13.15 -2.37 2.11
CA TYR A 150 14.03 -2.96 3.12
C TYR A 150 15.51 -2.73 2.80
N SER A 151 15.93 -2.87 1.54
CA SER A 151 17.30 -2.55 1.14
C SER A 151 17.65 -1.09 1.45
N THR A 152 16.73 -0.16 1.19
CA THR A 152 16.95 1.28 1.45
C THR A 152 17.02 1.56 2.95
N LEU A 153 16.16 0.93 3.76
CA LEU A 153 16.10 1.11 5.21
C LEU A 153 17.30 0.47 5.93
N LEU A 154 17.73 -0.71 5.49
CA LEU A 154 18.96 -1.36 5.96
C LEU A 154 20.20 -0.52 5.61
N GLN A 155 20.25 0.03 4.39
CA GLN A 155 21.34 0.92 3.97
C GLN A 155 21.33 2.26 4.70
N ALA A 156 20.18 2.77 5.12
CA ALA A 156 20.08 3.99 5.91
C ALA A 156 20.45 3.78 7.38
N GLY A 157 20.62 2.54 7.84
CA GLY A 157 20.84 2.21 9.24
C GLY A 157 19.61 2.48 10.12
N VAL A 158 18.40 2.29 9.60
CA VAL A 158 17.16 2.43 10.39
C VAL A 158 16.77 1.12 11.07
N TYR A 159 17.03 -0.02 10.41
CA TYR A 159 16.69 -1.36 10.90
C TYR A 159 17.91 -2.27 10.92
N SER A 160 17.92 -3.21 11.86
CA SER A 160 18.81 -4.37 11.86
C SER A 160 18.25 -5.49 10.94
N ILE A 161 19.05 -6.52 10.71
CA ILE A 161 18.60 -7.68 9.93
C ILE A 161 17.48 -8.41 10.67
N ASN A 162 17.58 -8.51 12.00
CA ASN A 162 16.54 -9.13 12.82
C ASN A 162 15.24 -8.33 12.86
N ASP A 163 15.30 -6.99 12.79
CA ASP A 163 14.09 -6.16 12.68
C ASP A 163 13.32 -6.45 11.39
N VAL A 164 14.02 -6.54 10.25
CA VAL A 164 13.39 -6.90 8.97
C VAL A 164 12.81 -8.31 9.02
N ARG A 165 13.49 -9.26 9.68
CA ARG A 165 12.98 -10.62 9.87
C ARG A 165 11.73 -10.64 10.75
N ALA A 166 11.70 -9.84 11.82
CA ALA A 166 10.52 -9.71 12.67
C ALA A 166 9.34 -9.11 11.89
N LEU A 167 9.57 -8.12 11.03
CA LEU A 167 8.54 -7.57 10.13
C LEU A 167 8.01 -8.59 9.12
N GLU A 168 8.85 -9.55 8.72
CA GLU A 168 8.51 -10.69 7.86
C GLU A 168 7.95 -11.90 8.62
N ASP A 169 7.72 -11.78 9.94
CA ASP A 169 7.30 -12.87 10.82
C ASP A 169 8.24 -14.09 10.75
N LEU A 170 9.52 -13.85 10.47
CA LEU A 170 10.59 -14.85 10.44
C LEU A 170 11.30 -14.94 11.79
N ARG A 171 11.75 -16.15 12.14
CA ARG A 171 12.57 -16.36 13.33
C ARG A 171 13.87 -15.53 13.25
N PRO A 172 14.30 -14.91 14.36
CA PRO A 172 15.55 -14.15 14.40
C PRO A 172 16.75 -15.05 14.13
N ILE A 173 17.85 -14.43 13.70
CA ILE A 173 19.14 -15.10 13.57
C ILE A 173 19.88 -14.89 14.90
N GLU A 174 20.47 -15.96 15.45
CA GLU A 174 21.17 -15.94 16.75
C GLU A 174 22.55 -15.27 16.70
N ASP A 175 23.04 -14.93 15.51
CA ASP A 175 24.30 -14.19 15.34
C ASP A 175 24.17 -12.76 15.89
N PRO A 176 25.03 -12.33 16.83
CA PRO A 176 25.02 -10.96 17.36
C PRO A 176 25.11 -9.89 16.27
N SER A 177 25.74 -10.19 15.14
CA SER A 177 25.89 -9.28 14.00
C SER A 177 24.56 -8.96 13.32
N ALA A 178 23.55 -9.83 13.43
CA ALA A 178 22.24 -9.64 12.81
C ALA A 178 21.37 -8.61 13.57
N GLU A 179 21.68 -8.37 14.84
CA GLU A 179 21.05 -7.36 15.70
C GLU A 179 21.68 -5.97 15.51
N THR A 180 22.91 -5.93 14.98
CA THR A 180 23.61 -4.66 14.78
C THR A 180 23.12 -3.92 13.53
N VAL A 181 22.79 -2.65 13.71
CA VAL A 181 22.42 -1.74 12.62
C VAL A 181 23.66 -1.44 11.78
N ARG A 182 23.56 -1.65 10.46
CA ARG A 182 24.66 -1.37 9.52
C ARG A 182 24.54 0.08 9.07
N VAL A 183 25.53 0.91 9.42
CA VAL A 183 25.60 2.30 8.96
C VAL A 183 26.49 2.37 7.72
N PRO A 184 26.10 3.06 6.64
CA PRO A 184 26.92 3.18 5.46
C PRO A 184 28.16 4.02 5.79
N LEU A 185 29.33 3.49 5.46
CA LEU A 185 30.63 4.17 5.62
C LEU A 185 30.70 5.54 4.91
N ALA A 186 29.78 5.81 3.97
CA ALA A 186 29.71 7.07 3.25
C ALA A 186 29.24 8.28 4.09
N ASN A 187 28.57 8.06 5.23
CA ASN A 187 27.96 9.14 6.03
C ASN A 187 28.75 9.48 7.31
N VAL A 188 29.88 8.83 7.56
CA VAL A 188 30.82 9.26 8.60
C VAL A 188 31.73 10.32 7.97
N ASN A 189 31.90 11.47 8.62
CA ASN A 189 32.98 12.40 8.26
C ASN A 189 34.28 11.58 8.20
N LEU A 190 34.96 11.58 7.05
CA LEU A 190 36.12 10.72 6.77
C LEU A 190 37.16 10.77 7.91
N ALA A 191 37.30 11.92 8.58
CA ALA A 191 38.18 12.12 9.74
C ALA A 191 37.79 11.33 11.01
N ALA A 192 36.51 11.03 11.23
CA ALA A 192 36.02 10.38 12.45
C ALA A 192 36.05 8.84 12.38
N ALA A 193 35.95 8.26 11.18
CA ALA A 193 36.04 6.82 10.97
C ALA A 193 37.47 6.31 11.22
N ASP A 194 38.49 7.08 10.81
CA ASP A 194 39.88 6.72 11.05
C ASP A 194 40.26 6.83 12.54
N LEU A 195 39.68 7.78 13.26
CA LEU A 195 39.95 8.01 14.69
C LEU A 195 39.49 6.85 15.58
N SER A 196 38.30 6.28 15.35
CA SER A 196 37.81 5.17 16.19
C SER A 196 38.61 3.89 15.96
N VAL A 197 38.95 3.58 14.70
CA VAL A 197 39.78 2.43 14.34
C VAL A 197 41.21 2.61 14.83
N MET A 198 41.77 3.82 14.74
CA MET A 198 43.09 4.11 15.33
C MET A 198 43.07 3.99 16.84
N ASN A 199 42.06 4.50 17.54
CA ASN A 199 41.97 4.40 18.99
C ASN A 199 41.92 2.95 19.47
N GLN A 200 41.15 2.09 18.80
CA GLN A 200 41.11 0.66 19.12
C GLN A 200 42.46 -0.03 18.88
N LYS A 201 43.13 0.27 17.75
CA LYS A 201 44.47 -0.27 17.48
C LYS A 201 45.50 0.17 18.51
N VAL A 202 45.44 1.43 18.96
CA VAL A 202 46.33 1.98 20.00
C VAL A 202 46.06 1.30 21.35
N GLU A 203 44.80 1.08 21.71
CA GLU A 203 44.42 0.38 22.94
C GLU A 203 44.89 -1.09 22.93
N MET A 204 44.71 -1.80 21.81
CA MET A 204 45.23 -3.16 21.64
C MET A 204 46.76 -3.20 21.72
N ALA A 205 47.45 -2.24 21.09
CA ALA A 205 48.89 -2.13 21.17
C ALA A 205 49.36 -1.91 22.61
N GLN A 206 48.68 -1.02 23.36
CA GLN A 206 48.98 -0.74 24.75
C GLN A 206 48.84 -2.00 25.63
N GLN A 207 47.76 -2.77 25.45
CA GLN A 207 47.54 -4.01 26.20
C GLN A 207 48.62 -5.06 25.91
N LEU A 208 48.98 -5.26 24.64
CA LEU A 208 50.00 -6.24 24.25
C LEU A 208 51.39 -5.86 24.79
N ILE A 209 51.75 -4.58 24.72
CA ILE A 209 53.03 -4.10 25.27
C ILE A 209 53.06 -4.24 26.79
N GLN A 210 51.95 -3.97 27.49
CA GLN A 210 51.85 -4.15 28.95
C GLN A 210 51.98 -5.61 29.39
N ILE A 211 51.58 -6.57 28.55
CA ILE A 211 51.73 -8.01 28.82
C ILE A 211 53.18 -8.48 28.55
N GLY A 212 54.03 -7.64 27.95
CA GLY A 212 55.46 -7.92 27.73
C GLY A 212 55.82 -8.35 26.30
N PHE A 213 54.95 -8.09 25.31
CA PHE A 213 55.31 -8.28 23.90
C PHE A 213 56.20 -7.13 23.40
N GLU A 214 57.14 -7.46 22.52
CA GLU A 214 58.06 -6.49 21.91
C GLU A 214 57.29 -5.39 21.15
N PRO A 215 57.54 -4.11 21.44
CA PRO A 215 56.75 -3.00 20.90
C PRO A 215 56.90 -2.87 19.38
N GLU A 216 58.04 -3.24 18.81
CA GLU A 216 58.27 -3.15 17.35
C GLU A 216 57.39 -4.13 16.58
N ASP A 217 57.27 -5.37 17.07
CA ASP A 217 56.48 -6.43 16.44
C ASP A 217 54.98 -6.16 16.55
N VAL A 218 54.52 -5.64 17.70
CA VAL A 218 53.11 -5.27 17.94
C VAL A 218 52.68 -4.13 17.01
N MET A 219 53.51 -3.09 16.88
CA MET A 219 53.23 -1.94 16.02
C MET A 219 53.24 -2.32 14.53
N ALA A 220 54.16 -3.20 14.11
CA ALA A 220 54.22 -3.74 12.75
C ALA A 220 52.98 -4.59 12.41
N LYS A 221 52.50 -5.41 13.34
CA LYS A 221 51.29 -6.24 13.15
C LYS A 221 50.00 -5.44 13.10
N LEU A 222 49.91 -4.33 13.84
CA LEU A 222 48.73 -3.46 13.86
C LEU A 222 48.74 -2.37 12.77
N GLY A 223 49.86 -2.25 12.04
CA GLY A 223 50.05 -1.27 10.97
C GLY A 223 50.16 0.17 11.48
N LEU A 224 50.68 0.34 12.70
CA LEU A 224 50.91 1.65 13.32
C LEU A 224 52.33 2.14 12.97
N PRO A 225 52.55 3.46 12.82
CA PRO A 225 53.87 4.00 12.51
C PRO A 225 54.86 3.67 13.63
N ALA A 226 56.07 3.25 13.27
CA ALA A 226 57.12 2.97 14.24
C ALA A 226 57.50 4.26 14.99
N ILE A 227 57.35 4.25 16.30
CA ILE A 227 57.77 5.36 17.18
C ILE A 227 59.04 4.91 17.88
N THR A 228 60.11 5.71 17.79
CA THR A 228 61.38 5.38 18.47
C THR A 228 61.20 5.51 19.98
N HIS A 229 61.21 4.38 20.68
CA HIS A 229 61.20 4.33 22.14
C HIS A 229 62.53 4.87 22.71
N SER A 230 62.50 5.52 23.88
CA SER A 230 63.67 6.19 24.48
C SER A 230 64.67 5.23 25.16
N GLY A 231 64.63 3.94 24.84
CA GLY A 231 65.55 2.91 25.36
C GLY A 231 65.53 2.71 26.88
N LYS A 232 64.47 3.16 27.56
CA LYS A 232 64.25 2.89 28.98
C LYS A 232 63.03 2.01 29.13
N ASP A 233 63.21 0.88 29.79
CA ASP A 233 62.12 -0.01 30.15
C ASP A 233 61.07 0.75 30.97
N SER A 234 59.80 0.50 30.67
CA SER A 234 58.70 0.98 31.49
C SER A 234 58.90 0.51 32.93
N VAL A 235 58.74 1.41 33.91
CA VAL A 235 58.82 1.07 35.35
C VAL A 235 57.83 -0.04 35.74
N GLN A 236 56.83 -0.30 34.90
CA GLN A 236 55.83 -1.36 35.08
C GLN A 236 56.30 -2.74 34.58
N LEU A 237 57.38 -2.81 33.79
CA LEU A 237 57.97 -4.05 33.25
C LEU A 237 59.24 -4.49 34.01
N GLN A 238 59.66 -3.74 35.05
CA GLN A 238 60.74 -4.17 35.93
C GLN A 238 60.25 -5.29 36.87
N ALA A 239 60.23 -6.52 36.35
CA ALA A 239 60.11 -7.71 37.18
C ALA A 239 61.46 -7.97 37.88
N ASP A 240 61.47 -7.83 39.20
CA ASP A 240 62.33 -8.51 40.17
C ASP A 240 63.82 -8.71 39.81
N ALA A 241 64.62 -7.64 39.93
CA ALA A 241 66.06 -7.76 40.19
C ALA A 241 66.35 -7.59 41.70
N ILE A 242 65.71 -8.42 42.55
CA ILE A 242 66.13 -8.65 43.94
C ILE A 242 66.14 -10.15 44.20
N THR A 243 67.13 -10.89 43.68
CA THR A 243 67.77 -12.02 44.39
C THR A 243 68.94 -12.61 43.60
N GLN A 244 70.04 -12.94 44.32
CA GLN A 244 71.25 -13.68 43.94
C GLN A 244 72.25 -12.88 43.06
N SER A 245 73.49 -12.60 43.46
CA SER A 245 74.41 -13.12 44.51
C SER A 245 75.28 -11.99 45.07
#